data_AF-A0A2R4WU21-F1
#
_entry.id   AF-A0A2R4WU21-F1
#
_cell.length_a   1.000
_cell.length_b   1.000
_cell.length_c   1.000
_cell.angle_alpha   90.00
_cell.angle_beta   90.00
_cell.angle_gamma   90.00
#
_symmetry.space_group_name_H-M   'P 1'
#
loop_
_entity.id
_entity.type
_entity.pdbx_description
1 polymer ?
#
loop_
_entity_poly.entity_id
_entity_poly.type
_entity_poly.pdbx_seq_one_letter_code
_entity_poly.pdbx_strand_id
1 'polypeptide(L)' 'MPGDAPWGQEQPWRNDLEALNALLQDSRPRRLSRAQIAALIEAEAPGALSDAARARIAERLARILA' A
#
# COMPACT_ATOMS: atom_id res chain seq x y z
N MET A 1 -39.88 -33.22 -3.35
CA MET A 1 -39.80 -31.78 -3.67
C MET A 1 -38.49 -31.27 -3.08
N PRO A 2 -37.46 -30.99 -3.88
CA PRO A 2 -36.26 -30.35 -3.36
C PRO A 2 -36.63 -28.91 -2.98
N GLY A 3 -36.39 -28.55 -1.73
CA GLY A 3 -36.61 -27.19 -1.24
C GLY A 3 -35.52 -26.28 -1.78
N ASP A 4 -35.92 -25.30 -2.57
CA ASP A 4 -35.08 -24.20 -3.03
C ASP A 4 -34.51 -23.45 -1.83
N ALA A 5 -33.24 -23.68 -1.52
CA ALA A 5 -32.48 -22.80 -0.64
C ALA A 5 -32.32 -21.45 -1.37
N PRO A 6 -32.65 -20.32 -0.73
CA PRO A 6 -32.60 -19.01 -1.37
C PRO A 6 -31.13 -18.56 -1.46
N TRP A 7 -30.37 -19.13 -2.40
CA TRP A 7 -28.99 -18.75 -2.69
C TRP A 7 -28.86 -17.41 -3.44
N GLY A 8 -29.91 -16.60 -3.47
CA GLY A 8 -30.02 -15.40 -4.31
C GLY A 8 -30.26 -14.09 -3.57
N GLN A 9 -30.27 -14.08 -2.23
CA GLN A 9 -30.22 -12.80 -1.51
C GLN A 9 -28.77 -12.35 -1.41
N GLU A 10 -28.44 -11.23 -2.04
CA GLU A 10 -27.21 -10.48 -1.77
C GLU A 10 -27.13 -10.29 -0.25
N GLN A 11 -26.27 -11.06 0.40
CA GLN A 11 -26.23 -11.03 1.85
C GLN A 11 -25.59 -9.70 2.26
N PRO A 12 -26.27 -8.85 3.05
CA PRO A 12 -25.82 -7.48 3.34
C PRO A 12 -24.41 -7.41 3.92
N TRP A 13 -23.99 -8.44 4.67
CA TRP A 13 -22.64 -8.54 5.22
C TRP A 13 -21.53 -8.60 4.18
N ARG A 14 -21.81 -9.00 2.92
CA ARG A 14 -20.81 -8.96 1.84
C ARG A 14 -20.42 -7.54 1.50
N ASN A 15 -21.39 -6.63 1.43
CA ASN A 15 -21.16 -5.21 1.17
C ASN A 15 -20.37 -4.57 2.33
N ASP A 16 -20.68 -4.96 3.57
CA ASP A 16 -19.93 -4.50 4.75
C ASP A 16 -18.47 -4.98 4.74
N LEU A 17 -18.21 -6.23 4.31
CA LEU A 17 -16.85 -6.75 4.16
C LEU A 17 -16.08 -6.07 3.03
N GLU A 18 -16.72 -5.76 1.90
CA GLU A 18 -16.10 -5.01 0.82
C GLU A 18 -15.77 -3.57 1.25
N ALA A 19 -16.68 -2.90 1.95
CA ALA A 19 -16.46 -1.58 2.53
C ALA A 19 -15.31 -1.59 3.55
N LEU A 20 -15.27 -2.60 4.42
CA LEU A 20 -14.17 -2.79 5.37
C LEU A 20 -12.84 -3.02 4.66
N ASN A 21 -12.82 -3.87 3.62
CA ASN A 21 -11.62 -4.10 2.82
C ASN A 21 -11.15 -2.81 2.14
N ALA A 22 -12.06 -2.01 1.59
CA ALA A 22 -11.72 -0.71 0.97
C ALA A 22 -11.08 0.25 1.99
N LEU A 23 -11.63 0.36 3.21
CA LEU A 23 -11.05 1.16 4.29
C LEU A 23 -9.67 0.65 4.70
N LEU A 24 -9.47 -0.66 4.76
CA LEU A 24 -8.17 -1.27 5.07
C LEU A 24 -7.15 -1.03 3.95
N GLN A 25 -7.55 -1.05 2.68
CA GLN A 25 -6.66 -0.72 1.56
C GLN A 25 -6.31 0.77 1.52
N ASP A 26 -7.27 1.66 1.86
CA ASP A 26 -7.03 3.10 1.91
C ASP A 26 -6.13 3.49 3.09
N SER A 27 -6.32 2.83 4.24
CA SER A 27 -5.50 3.02 5.44
C SER A 27 -4.10 2.41 5.33
N ARG A 28 -3.84 1.57 4.32
CA ARG A 28 -2.51 1.00 4.14
C ARG A 28 -1.54 2.15 3.80
N PRO A 29 -0.42 2.26 4.54
CA PRO A 29 0.60 3.23 4.19
C PRO A 29 1.03 2.99 2.74
N ARG A 30 0.88 4.01 1.88
CA ARG A 30 1.29 3.93 0.48
C ARG A 30 2.78 3.58 0.47
N ARG A 31 3.11 2.38 -0.01
CA ARG A 31 4.51 1.97 -0.18
C ARG A 31 5.22 3.01 -1.04
N LEU A 32 6.22 3.66 -0.48
CA LEU A 32 7.05 4.58 -1.21
C LEU A 32 7.95 3.79 -2.16
N SER A 33 7.94 4.17 -3.43
CA SER A 33 8.89 3.63 -4.41
C SER A 33 10.31 4.11 -4.10
N ARG A 34 11.31 3.36 -4.59
CA ARG A 34 12.73 3.74 -4.46
C ARG A 34 12.99 5.18 -4.95
N ALA A 35 12.36 5.59 -6.05
CA ALA A 35 12.52 6.94 -6.61
C ALA A 35 11.96 8.02 -5.68
N GLN A 36 10.81 7.78 -5.04
CA GLN A 36 10.21 8.71 -4.08
C GLN A 36 11.07 8.85 -2.82
N ILE A 37 11.63 7.73 -2.33
CA ILE A 37 12.54 7.76 -1.18
C ILE A 37 13.82 8.52 -1.52
N ALA A 38 14.40 8.30 -2.70
CA ALA A 38 15.59 9.05 -3.13
C ALA A 38 15.31 10.56 -3.25
N ALA A 39 14.14 10.94 -3.78
CA ALA A 39 13.74 12.35 -3.87
C ALA A 39 13.55 12.98 -2.48
N LEU A 40 12.97 12.26 -1.51
CA LEU A 40 12.84 12.72 -0.13
C LEU A 40 14.21 12.92 0.54
N ILE A 41 15.15 11.98 0.35
CA ILE A 41 16.50 12.12 0.90
C ILE A 41 17.20 13.38 0.36
N GLU A 42 17.07 13.65 -0.94
CA GLU A 42 17.68 14.85 -1.54
C GLU A 42 16.97 16.14 -1.12
N ALA A 43 15.65 16.11 -0.93
CA ALA A 43 14.89 17.27 -0.47
C ALA A 43 15.27 17.66 0.98
N GLU A 44 15.52 16.67 1.84
CA GLU A 44 15.91 16.91 3.23
C GLU A 44 17.38 17.33 3.39
N ALA A 45 18.28 16.76 2.57
CA ALA A 45 19.70 17.06 2.65
C ALA A 45 20.33 17.20 1.25
N PRO A 46 20.13 18.36 0.58
CA PRO A 46 20.60 18.58 -0.78
C PRO A 46 22.11 18.43 -0.89
N GLY A 47 22.59 17.62 -1.83
CA GLY A 47 24.02 17.42 -2.10
C GLY A 47 24.81 16.71 -0.98
N ALA A 48 24.17 16.29 0.12
CA ALA A 48 24.85 15.63 1.23
C ALA A 48 25.34 14.22 0.87
N LEU A 49 24.73 13.60 -0.14
CA LEU A 49 25.04 12.25 -0.62
C LEU A 49 25.25 12.27 -2.13
N SER A 50 26.19 11.44 -2.60
CA SER A 50 26.30 11.14 -4.03
C SER A 50 25.07 10.39 -4.52
N ASP A 51 24.72 10.52 -5.80
CA ASP A 51 23.55 9.85 -6.38
C ASP A 51 23.57 8.33 -6.16
N ALA A 52 24.75 7.71 -6.26
CA ALA A 52 24.93 6.29 -6.01
C ALA A 52 24.68 5.90 -4.54
N ALA A 53 25.10 6.74 -3.58
CA ALA A 53 24.84 6.51 -2.16
C ALA A 53 23.34 6.68 -1.85
N ARG A 54 22.72 7.73 -2.39
CA ARG A 54 21.29 8.01 -2.27
C ARG A 54 20.45 6.85 -2.80
N ALA A 55 20.80 6.34 -3.99
CA ALA A 55 20.11 5.21 -4.60
C ALA A 55 20.21 3.91 -3.78
N ARG A 56 21.35 3.63 -3.13
CA ARG A 56 21.52 2.46 -2.24
C ARG A 56 20.71 2.59 -0.96
N ILE A 57 20.71 3.77 -0.35
CA ILE A 57 19.92 4.04 0.87
C ILE A 57 18.43 3.92 0.56
N ALA A 58 17.97 4.51 -0.54
CA ALA A 58 16.59 4.42 -0.98
C ALA A 58 16.14 2.97 -1.24
N GLU A 59 17.00 2.14 -1.81
CA GLU A 59 16.73 0.71 -2.02
C GLU A 59 16.67 -0.08 -0.71
N ARG A 60 17.52 0.24 0.26
CA ARG A 60 17.49 -0.38 1.58
C ARG A 60 16.22 0.01 2.34
N LEU A 61 15.83 1.29 2.30
CA LEU A 61 14.61 1.79 2.92
C LEU A 61 13.36 1.22 2.26
N ALA A 62 13.31 1.15 0.93
CA ALA A 62 12.17 0.55 0.21
C ALA A 62 11.91 -0.91 0.63
N ARG A 63 12.96 -1.67 0.99
CA ARG A 63 12.81 -3.05 1.50
C ARG A 63 12.33 -3.13 2.94
N ILE A 64 12.69 -2.17 3.80
CA ILE A 64 12.28 -2.14 5.21
C ILE A 64 10.84 -1.65 5.35
N LEU A 65 10.46 -0.68 4.51
CA LEU A 65 9.12 -0.07 4.48
C LEU A 65 8.11 -0.86 3.64
N ALA A 66 8.53 -1.99 3.08
CA ALA A 66 7.70 -2.89 2.29
C ALA A 66 6.94 -3.84 3.22
#